data_AF-A0A929F3H3-F1
#
_entry.id   AF-A0A929F3H3-F1
#
_cell.length_a   1.000
_cell.length_b   1.000
_cell.length_c   1.000
_cell.angle_alpha   90.00
_cell.angle_beta   90.00
_cell.angle_gamma   90.00
#
_symmetry.space_group_name_H-M   'P 1'
#
loop_
_entity.id
_entity.type
_entity.pdbx_description
1 polymer ?
#
loop_
_entity_poly.entity_id
_entity_poly.type
_entity_poly.pdbx_seq_one_letter_code
_entity_poly.pdbx_strand_id
1 'polypeptide(L)'
;MMKQIEIKKDILSAHEMIANENRELFKSNGTFVLNLMSSPGAGKTTLLERTIDLLKDTFSLGVIEGDIATSYDAERISAHGV
;
A
#
# COMPACT_ATOMS: atom_id res chain seq x y z
N MET A 1 36.22 -0.82 -19.33
CA MET A 1 35.69 -1.19 -18.01
C MET A 1 34.38 -0.44 -17.80
N MET A 2 33.27 -1.16 -17.59
CA MET A 2 32.00 -0.53 -17.23
C MET A 2 32.09 -0.10 -15.76
N LYS A 3 32.04 1.21 -15.50
CA LYS A 3 31.97 1.75 -14.14
C LYS A 3 30.52 1.63 -13.70
N GLN A 4 30.24 0.74 -12.76
CA GLN A 4 28.92 0.59 -12.17
C GLN A 4 28.62 1.88 -11.41
N ILE A 5 27.72 2.71 -11.95
CA ILE A 5 27.34 3.98 -11.30
C ILE A 5 26.51 3.62 -10.06
N GLU A 6 26.87 4.18 -8.91
CA GLU A 6 26.35 3.83 -7.57
C GLU A 6 24.91 4.35 -7.32
N ILE A 7 24.08 4.44 -8.36
CA ILE A 7 22.72 5.01 -8.34
C ILE A 7 21.78 4.24 -7.39
N LYS A 8 21.99 2.92 -7.25
CA LYS A 8 21.10 2.06 -6.44
C LYS A 8 21.04 2.50 -4.98
N LYS A 9 22.16 2.96 -4.41
CA LYS A 9 22.23 3.38 -3.01
C LYS A 9 21.45 4.66 -2.76
N ASP A 10 21.53 5.61 -3.69
CA ASP A 10 20.84 6.90 -3.62
C ASP A 10 19.32 6.76 -3.78
N ILE A 11 18.85 5.81 -4.59
CA ILE A 11 17.40 5.56 -4.75
C ILE A 11 16.82 4.93 -3.49
N LEU A 12 17.50 3.96 -2.89
CA LEU A 12 17.06 3.31 -1.66
C LEU A 12 16.99 4.30 -0.49
N SER A 13 18.00 5.15 -0.34
CA SER A 13 18.02 6.17 0.72
C SER A 13 16.93 7.23 0.52
N ALA A 14 16.69 7.68 -0.71
CA ALA A 14 15.59 8.59 -1.02
C ALA A 14 14.22 7.95 -0.71
N HIS A 15 14.04 6.67 -1.04
CA HIS A 15 12.81 5.95 -0.72
C HIS A 15 12.59 5.79 0.79
N GLU A 16 13.65 5.50 1.56
CA GLU A 16 13.57 5.44 3.03
C GLU A 16 13.21 6.80 3.65
N MET A 17 13.77 7.89 3.12
CA MET A 17 13.45 9.25 3.56
C MET A 17 11.95 9.55 3.37
N ILE A 18 11.41 9.31 2.16
CA ILE A 18 9.98 9.52 1.86
C ILE A 18 9.11 8.59 2.71
N ALA A 19 9.52 7.34 2.92
CA ALA A 19 8.77 6.40 3.76
C ALA A 19 8.72 6.86 5.23
N ASN A 20 9.78 7.51 5.74
CA ASN A 20 9.78 8.12 7.07
C ASN A 20 8.84 9.32 7.15
N GLU A 21 8.87 10.21 6.16
CA GLU A 21 7.96 11.36 6.08
C GLU A 21 6.49 10.91 6.09
N ASN A 22 6.14 9.87 5.32
CA ASN A 22 4.81 9.28 5.31
C ASN A 22 4.43 8.71 6.67
N ARG A 23 5.34 8.00 7.35
CA ARG A 23 5.08 7.44 8.68
C ARG A 23 4.76 8.53 9.70
N GLU A 24 5.55 9.60 9.72
CA GLU A 24 5.32 10.71 10.64
C GLU A 24 4.00 11.43 10.34
N LEU A 25 3.67 11.63 9.06
CA LEU A 25 2.39 12.21 8.63
C LEU A 25 1.18 11.36 9.07
N PHE A 26 1.23 10.04 8.84
CA PHE A 26 0.14 9.17 9.26
C PHE A 26 0.00 9.12 10.78
N LYS A 27 1.13 9.09 11.50
CA LYS A 27 1.15 9.11 12.96
C LYS A 27 0.60 10.42 13.52
N SER A 28 0.96 11.58 12.96
CA SER A 28 0.44 12.87 13.40
C SER A 28 -1.07 12.99 13.19
N ASN A 29 -1.59 12.32 12.16
CA ASN A 29 -3.02 12.26 11.85
C ASN A 29 -3.76 11.13 12.60
N GLY A 30 -3.08 10.36 13.46
CA GLY A 30 -3.67 9.23 14.17
C GLY A 30 -4.18 8.12 13.23
N THR A 31 -3.65 8.04 12.01
CA THR A 31 -4.07 7.08 10.99
C THR A 31 -3.20 5.83 11.07
N PHE A 32 -3.83 4.68 11.29
CA PHE A 32 -3.15 3.40 11.22
C PHE A 32 -3.06 2.95 9.75
N VAL A 33 -1.84 2.67 9.28
CA VAL A 33 -1.58 2.29 7.88
C VAL A 33 -0.84 0.96 7.84
N LEU A 34 -1.28 0.07 6.95
CA LEU A 34 -0.69 -1.23 6.68
C LEU A 34 -0.26 -1.32 5.23
N ASN A 35 0.98 -1.77 5.00
CA ASN A 35 1.45 -2.15 3.67
C ASN A 35 1.39 -3.67 3.54
N LEU A 36 0.55 -4.18 2.63
CA LEU A 36 0.37 -5.61 2.41
C LEU A 36 1.01 -6.03 1.08
N MET A 37 2.14 -6.74 1.18
CA MET A 37 2.86 -7.30 0.04
C MET A 37 2.67 -8.81 -0.02
N SER A 38 2.43 -9.37 -1.21
CA SER A 38 2.29 -10.80 -1.41
C SER A 38 2.76 -11.23 -2.80
N SER A 39 3.00 -12.53 -2.97
CA SER A 39 3.14 -13.08 -4.33
C SER A 39 1.82 -12.97 -5.11
N PRO A 40 1.85 -12.92 -6.45
CA PRO A 40 0.65 -12.99 -7.27
C PRO A 40 -0.20 -14.22 -6.92
N GLY A 41 -1.51 -14.07 -6.83
CA GLY A 41 -2.43 -15.18 -6.53
C GLY A 41 -2.46 -15.63 -5.06
N ALA A 42 -1.69 -15.03 -4.15
CA ALA A 42 -1.66 -15.38 -2.73
C ALA A 42 -2.94 -14.99 -1.93
N GLY A 43 -3.93 -14.39 -2.60
CA GLY A 43 -5.21 -14.03 -1.98
C GLY A 43 -5.26 -12.66 -1.28
N LYS A 44 -4.31 -11.75 -1.57
CA LYS A 44 -4.31 -10.36 -1.06
C LYS A 44 -5.68 -9.70 -1.16
N THR A 45 -6.29 -9.73 -2.35
CA THR A 45 -7.56 -9.05 -2.61
C THR A 45 -8.69 -9.65 -1.78
N THR A 46 -8.79 -10.97 -1.69
CA THR A 46 -9.79 -11.64 -0.85
C THR A 46 -9.62 -11.32 0.63
N LEU A 47 -8.38 -11.23 1.11
CA LEU A 47 -8.12 -10.82 2.49
C LEU A 47 -8.59 -9.38 2.74
N LEU A 48 -8.30 -8.46 1.81
CA LEU A 48 -8.73 -7.06 1.92
C LEU A 48 -10.26 -6.92 1.92
N GLU A 49 -10.95 -7.57 0.97
CA GLU A 49 -12.42 -7.57 0.89
C GLU A 49 -13.06 -8.00 2.22
N ARG A 50 -12.62 -9.13 2.77
CA ARG A 50 -13.12 -9.65 4.05
C ARG A 50 -12.78 -8.73 5.23
N THR A 51 -11.61 -8.12 5.21
CA THR A 51 -11.19 -7.20 6.27
C THR A 51 -12.04 -5.93 6.26
N ILE A 52 -12.35 -5.39 5.07
CA ILE A 52 -13.21 -4.21 4.92
C ILE A 52 -14.62 -4.53 5.41
N ASP A 53 -15.21 -5.64 4.98
CA ASP A 53 -16.56 -6.03 5.39
C ASP A 53 -16.71 -6.18 6.92
N LEU A 54 -15.65 -6.64 7.60
CA LEU A 54 -15.66 -6.80 9.06
C LEU A 54 -15.44 -5.50 9.83
N LEU A 55 -14.79 -4.49 9.23
CA LEU A 55 -14.30 -3.32 9.95
C LEU A 55 -14.98 -2.00 9.52
N LYS A 56 -15.62 -1.93 8.35
CA LYS A 56 -16.17 -0.69 7.77
C LYS A 56 -17.23 -0.01 8.63
N ASP A 57 -17.95 -0.77 9.46
CA ASP A 57 -18.97 -0.22 10.37
C ASP A 57 -18.36 0.34 11.68
N THR A 58 -17.08 0.04 11.95
CA THR A 58 -16.37 0.46 13.18
C THR A 58 -15.29 1.51 12.90
N PHE A 59 -14.65 1.45 11.73
CA PHE A 59 -13.55 2.32 11.36
C PHE A 59 -13.79 2.96 9.99
N SER A 60 -13.32 4.21 9.82
CA SER A 60 -13.18 4.79 8.49
C SER A 60 -11.99 4.11 7.80
N LEU A 61 -12.26 3.44 6.68
CA LEU A 61 -11.27 2.69 5.93
C LEU A 61 -10.97 3.38 4.60
N GLY A 62 -9.76 3.18 4.10
CA GLY A 62 -9.36 3.55 2.75
C GLY A 62 -8.33 2.55 2.24
N VAL A 63 -8.30 2.35 0.92
CA VAL A 63 -7.34 1.45 0.27
C VAL A 63 -6.57 2.20 -0.79
N ILE A 64 -5.24 2.03 -0.78
CA ILE A 64 -4.36 2.49 -1.85
C ILE A 64 -3.95 1.26 -2.65
N GLU A 65 -4.47 1.16 -3.86
CA GLU A 65 -4.18 0.08 -4.80
C GLU A 65 -3.08 0.56 -5.76
N GLY A 66 -2.15 -0.33 -6.07
CA GLY A 66 -0.93 -0.01 -6.81
C GLY A 66 -0.66 -1.06 -7.86
N ASP A 67 -1.67 -1.40 -8.67
CA ASP A 67 -1.49 -2.25 -9.83
C ASP A 67 -1.20 -1.41 -11.08
N ILE A 68 -0.23 -1.89 -11.87
CA ILE A 68 0.22 -1.23 -13.10
C ILE A 68 -0.67 -1.64 -14.27
N ALA A 69 -1.36 -2.78 -14.18
CA ALA A 69 -1.99 -3.41 -15.33
C ALA A 69 -3.52 -3.30 -15.37
N THR A 70 -4.23 -3.24 -14.23
CA THR A 70 -5.70 -3.34 -14.23
C THR A 70 -6.35 -2.57 -13.07
N SER A 71 -7.55 -2.03 -13.29
CA SER A 71 -8.41 -1.44 -12.24
C SER A 71 -9.21 -2.49 -11.45
N TYR A 72 -9.03 -3.77 -11.77
CA TYR A 72 -9.92 -4.85 -11.30
C TYR A 72 -9.91 -5.00 -9.78
N ASP A 73 -8.74 -4.91 -9.15
CA ASP A 73 -8.62 -4.96 -7.69
C ASP A 73 -9.30 -3.74 -7.04
N ALA A 74 -9.14 -2.55 -7.61
CA ALA A 74 -9.76 -1.32 -7.11
C ALA A 74 -11.30 -1.35 -7.22
N GLU A 75 -11.83 -1.81 -8.35
CA GLU A 75 -13.28 -1.95 -8.57
C GLU A 75 -13.92 -2.94 -7.59
N ARG A 76 -13.28 -4.10 -7.41
CA ARG A 76 -13.73 -5.09 -6.43
C ARG A 76 -13.75 -4.52 -5.03
N ILE A 77 -12.69 -3.85 -4.61
CA ILE A 77 -12.57 -3.25 -3.29
C ILE A 77 -13.60 -2.14 -3.07
N SER A 78 -13.82 -1.28 -4.07
CA SER A 78 -14.79 -0.18 -3.94
C SER A 78 -16.23 -0.67 -3.81
N ALA A 79 -16.56 -1.83 -4.37
CA ALA A 79 -17.86 -2.47 -4.17
C ALA A 79 -18.17 -2.79 -2.69
N HIS A 80 -17.17 -2.83 -1.81
CA HIS A 80 -17.34 -3.03 -0.37
C HIS A 80 -17.60 -1.75 0.43
N GLY A 81 -17.59 -0.58 -0.23
CA GLY A 81 -17.92 0.72 0.38
C GLY A 81 -16.72 1.52 0.88
N VAL A 82 -15.56 1.34 0.24
CA VAL A 82 -14.32 2.11 0.48
C VAL A 82 -13.84 2.83 -0.78
#